data_AF-A0A7M3MGE8-F1
#
_entry.id   AF-A0A7M3MGE8-F1
#
_cell.length_a   1.000
_cell.length_b   1.000
_cell.length_c   1.000
_cell.angle_alpha   90.00
_cell.angle_beta   90.00
_cell.angle_gamma   90.00
#
_symmetry.space_group_name_H-M   'P 1'
#
loop_
_entity.id
_entity.type
_entity.pdbx_description
1 polymer ?
#
loop_
_entity_poly.entity_id
_entity_poly.type
_entity_poly.pdbx_seq_one_letter_code
_entity_poly.pdbx_strand_id
1 'polypeptide(L)' 'MTSNWILTALILALPIIPNLWSIWHIFYRDFPSSTEKLAWLGVAVFIPVIGGVVYILVGRRRAVKPARDH' A
#
# COMPACT_ATOMS: atom_id res chain seq x y z
N MET A 1 27.42 -5.55 24.21
CA MET A 1 26.33 -5.72 23.22
C MET A 1 25.63 -4.37 23.07
N THR A 2 26.01 -3.57 22.07
CA THR A 2 25.35 -2.28 21.83
C THR A 2 24.14 -2.52 20.93
N SER A 3 22.94 -2.48 21.51
CA SER A 3 21.69 -2.59 20.74
C SER A 3 21.49 -1.32 19.92
N ASN A 4 21.64 -1.43 18.60
CA ASN A 4 21.41 -0.31 17.68
C ASN A 4 19.94 -0.27 17.21
N TRP A 5 19.07 0.20 18.10
CA TRP A 5 17.64 0.33 17.84
C TRP A 5 17.30 1.23 16.64
N ILE A 6 18.16 2.21 16.33
CA ILE A 6 17.98 3.12 15.19
C ILE A 6 18.08 2.35 13.87
N LEU A 7 19.11 1.52 13.72
CA LEU A 7 19.28 0.73 12.50
C LEU A 7 18.14 -0.27 12.32
N THR A 8 17.70 -0.91 13.40
CA THR A 8 16.54 -1.82 13.37
C THR A 8 15.28 -1.09 12.92
N ALA A 9 15.02 0.11 13.47
CA ALA A 9 13.86 0.91 13.07
C ALA A 9 13.91 1.31 11.59
N LEU A 10 15.08 1.70 11.08
CA LEU A 10 15.25 2.06 9.65
C LEU A 10 15.00 0.87 8.72
N ILE A 11 15.49 -0.31 9.07
CA ILE A 11 15.29 -1.54 8.28
C ILE A 11 13.80 -1.92 8.24
N LEU A 12 13.09 -1.77 9.36
CA LEU A 12 11.65 -2.04 9.42
C LEU A 12 10.83 -0.95 8.72
N ALA A 13 11.21 0.31 8.82
CA ALA A 13 10.51 1.42 8.17
C ALA A 13 10.56 1.31 6.65
N LEU A 14 11.68 0.84 6.08
CA LEU A 14 11.90 0.73 4.64
C LEU A 14 10.78 -0.03 3.89
N PRO A 15 10.34 -1.23 4.33
CA PRO A 15 9.20 -1.93 3.72
C PRO A 15 7.83 -1.48 4.24
N ILE A 16 7.74 -0.92 5.45
CA ILE A 16 6.47 -0.49 6.05
C ILE A 16 5.92 0.76 5.34
N ILE A 17 6.76 1.76 5.11
CA ILE A 17 6.38 3.02 4.46
C ILE A 17 5.68 2.80 3.10
N PRO A 18 6.25 2.04 2.14
CA PRO A 18 5.58 1.81 0.86
C PRO A 18 4.30 0.97 1.01
N ASN A 19 4.20 0.09 2.00
CA ASN A 19 2.97 -0.65 2.27
C ASN A 19 1.84 0.28 2.76
N LEU A 20 2.15 1.15 3.73
CA LEU A 20 1.20 2.14 4.23
C LEU A 20 0.78 3.13 3.14
N TRP A 21 1.74 3.58 2.32
CA TRP A 21 1.44 4.41 1.16
C TRP A 21 0.50 3.70 0.18
N SER A 22 0.68 2.40 -0.03
CA SER A 22 -0.20 1.60 -0.89
C SER A 22 -1.64 1.59 -0.35
N ILE A 23 -1.82 1.33 0.94
CA ILE A 23 -3.13 1.36 1.60
C ILE A 23 -3.77 2.74 1.44
N TRP A 24 -3.03 3.81 1.73
CA TRP A 24 -3.51 5.19 1.54
C TRP A 24 -3.92 5.44 0.09
N HIS A 25 -3.07 5.09 -0.88
CA HIS A 25 -3.37 5.28 -2.30
C HIS A 25 -4.59 4.46 -2.75
N ILE A 26 -4.80 3.25 -2.23
CA ILE A 26 -6.01 2.45 -2.50
C ILE A 26 -7.25 3.15 -1.96
N PHE A 27 -7.19 3.70 -0.74
CA PHE A 27 -8.33 4.39 -0.12
C PHE A 27 -8.78 5.62 -0.92
N TYR A 28 -7.82 6.46 -1.34
CA TYR A 28 -8.09 7.74 -2.01
C TYR A 28 -8.31 7.63 -3.52
N ARG A 29 -8.11 6.45 -4.11
CA ARG A 29 -8.35 6.24 -5.54
C ARG A 29 -9.61 5.42 -5.76
N ASP A 30 -10.21 5.66 -6.91
CA ASP A 30 -11.27 4.81 -7.42
C ASP A 30 -10.67 3.68 -8.26
N PHE A 31 -11.46 2.63 -8.40
CA PHE A 31 -11.12 1.46 -9.20
C PHE A 31 -12.32 1.13 -10.09
N PRO A 32 -12.11 0.40 -11.19
CA PRO A 32 -13.19 -0.02 -12.09
C PRO A 32 -14.34 -0.76 -11.39
N SER A 33 -14.06 -1.42 -10.27
CA SER A 33 -15.08 -2.04 -9.43
C SER A 33 -14.75 -1.91 -7.93
N SER A 34 -15.78 -1.85 -7.09
CA SER A 34 -15.63 -1.85 -5.63
C SER A 34 -14.92 -3.11 -5.11
N THR A 35 -15.18 -4.25 -5.75
CA THR A 35 -14.52 -5.53 -5.42
C THR A 35 -13.02 -5.47 -5.68
N GLU A 36 -12.58 -4.84 -6.77
CA GLU A 36 -11.16 -4.67 -7.06
C GLU A 36 -10.47 -3.75 -6.04
N LYS A 37 -11.13 -2.66 -5.62
CA LYS A 37 -10.64 -1.80 -4.53
C LYS A 37 -10.46 -2.59 -3.24
N LEU A 38 -11.46 -3.37 -2.85
CA LEU A 38 -11.42 -4.22 -1.66
C LEU A 38 -10.36 -5.32 -1.75
N ALA A 39 -10.16 -5.93 -2.93
CA ALA A 39 -9.13 -6.94 -3.13
C ALA A 39 -7.73 -6.36 -2.94
N TRP A 40 -7.45 -5.20 -3.55
CA TRP A 40 -6.16 -4.52 -3.36
C TRP A 40 -5.95 -4.09 -1.91
N LEU A 41 -7.00 -3.58 -1.25
CA LEU A 41 -6.94 -3.21 0.15
C LEU A 41 -6.64 -4.42 1.04
N GLY A 42 -7.35 -5.54 0.83
CA GLY A 42 -7.16 -6.78 1.56
C GLY A 42 -5.74 -7.33 1.38
N VAL A 43 -5.23 -7.36 0.15
CA VAL A 43 -3.86 -7.81 -0.14
C VAL A 43 -2.83 -6.95 0.61
N ALA A 44 -2.98 -5.63 0.62
CA ALA A 44 -2.03 -4.73 1.30
C ALA A 44 -2.12 -4.78 2.85
N VAL A 45 -3.29 -5.12 3.40
CA VAL A 45 -3.52 -5.20 4.85
C VAL A 45 -3.13 -6.58 5.42
N PHE A 46 -3.57 -7.67 4.79
CA PHE A 46 -3.36 -9.04 5.29
C PHE A 46 -2.01 -9.63 4.90
N ILE A 47 -1.38 -9.12 3.84
CA ILE A 47 -0.05 -9.55 3.39
C ILE A 47 0.85 -8.31 3.33
N PRO A 48 1.21 -7.71 4.48
CA PRO A 48 2.02 -6.50 4.50
C PRO A 48 3.38 -6.72 3.84
N VAL A 49 3.97 -5.62 3.35
CA VAL A 49 5.22 -5.60 2.54
C VAL A 49 5.00 -6.18 1.15
N ILE A 50 4.69 -7.47 1.03
CA ILE A 50 4.52 -8.14 -0.26
C ILE A 50 3.29 -7.56 -0.99
N GLY A 51 2.17 -7.45 -0.30
CA GLY A 51 0.93 -6.89 -0.86
C GLY A 51 1.09 -5.44 -1.31
N GLY A 52 1.78 -4.61 -0.51
CA GLY A 52 2.15 -3.25 -0.89
C GLY A 52 3.06 -3.20 -2.12
N VAL A 53 4.07 -4.07 -2.20
CA VAL A 53 4.95 -4.16 -3.38
C VAL A 53 4.16 -4.57 -4.63
N VAL A 54 3.33 -5.61 -4.55
CA VAL A 54 2.50 -6.06 -5.68
C VAL A 54 1.53 -4.95 -6.10
N TYR A 55 0.94 -4.23 -5.15
CA TYR A 55 0.11 -3.07 -5.43
C TYR A 55 0.89 -1.99 -6.18
N ILE A 56 2.08 -1.61 -5.70
CA ILE A 56 2.93 -0.60 -6.34
C ILE A 56 3.34 -1.03 -7.75
N LEU A 57 3.57 -2.31 -8.02
CA LEU A 57 4.00 -2.73 -9.36
C LEU A 57 2.81 -2.83 -10.33
N VAL A 58 1.68 -3.39 -9.86
CA VAL A 58 0.53 -3.78 -10.69
C VAL A 58 -0.71 -2.98 -10.36
N GLY A 59 -1.17 -3.03 -9.10
CA GLY A 59 -2.44 -2.46 -8.67
C GLY A 59 -2.57 -0.95 -8.89
N ARG A 60 -1.49 -0.17 -8.70
CA ARG A 60 -1.48 1.30 -8.91
C ARG A 60 -1.87 1.70 -10.33
N ARG A 61 -1.58 0.85 -11.33
CA ARG A 61 -1.85 1.14 -12.75
C ARG A 61 -3.34 1.01 -13.08
N ARG A 62 -4.08 0.27 -12.23
CA ARG A 62 -5.52 0.07 -12.33
C ARG A 62 -6.33 1.10 -11.57
N ALA A 63 -5.69 1.89 -10.71
CA ALA A 63 -6.32 2.98 -9.99
C ALA A 63 -6.71 4.11 -10.95
N VAL A 64 -8.00 4.40 -11.05
CA VAL A 64 -8.54 5.50 -11.85
C VAL A 64 -8.54 6.79 -11.04
N LYS A 65 -8.46 7.95 -11.72
CA LYS A 65 -8.59 9.23 -11.03
C LYS A 65 -9.96 9.23 -10.35
N PRO A 66 -10.08 9.72 -9.10
CA PRO A 66 -11.37 9.86 -8.47
C PRO A 66 -12.31 10.58 -9.43
N ALA A 67 -13.53 10.06 -9.60
CA ALA A 67 -14.54 10.82 -10.31
C ALA A 67 -14.61 12.18 -9.60
N ARG A 68 -14.47 13.26 -10.37
CA ARG A 68 -14.39 14.59 -9.80
C ARG A 68 -15.81 14.97 -9.38
N ASP A 69 -16.17 14.63 -8.15
CA ASP A 69 -17.40 15.07 -7.50
C ASP A 69 -17.28 16.59 -7.34
N HIS A 70 -17.88 17.32 -8.28
CA HIS A 70 -18.09 18.76 -8.20
C HIS A 70 -19.29 19.09 -7.34
#